data_AF-F0UM22-F1
#
_entry.id   AF-F0UM22-F1
#
_cell.length_a   1.000
_cell.length_b   1.000
_cell.length_c   1.000
_cell.angle_alpha   90.00
_cell.angle_beta   90.00
_cell.angle_gamma   90.00
#
_symmetry.space_group_name_H-M   'P 1'
#
loop_
_entity.id
_entity.type
_entity.pdbx_description
1 polymer ?
#
loop_
_entity_poly.entity_id
_entity_poly.type
_entity_poly.pdbx_seq_one_letter_code
_entity_poly.pdbx_strand_id
1 'polypeptide(L)'
;MSDRRRESRYQSAFGSIRLSSDEAEALVANIPRPLFESALSSILLGSSIDAAVSLAGTLIRLAVTCNTMHGSDIFDQSRDGGMLSRLAFILSRHPDYRAVANWLLYRLAESKEPFAVIYIINQQFTSGAPLKRTILIAYLEEFAQRHLLDAMVLYGRILHERYRRTEEALTLWKKAMEISIPHQTHAGETDEDPYSVLGIPQAWEMYAAVKSSQGDSEGSRAAVEAGAFLLDHPVAFQYLAKIVGNEGQLDKYEEYMTKAAMDCNAEACHDLGSFYLELHYSGKGRDKSFTSSRGQDASPKDLVSAQYTNSELRQKAIDWFEIASTGGWGPSALIMACLLREEGNAHKGLRYLKIAEDDEKSASKAKDIRHIYLGKSFELNIEREREIFMKQFAQFD
;
A
#
# COMPACT_ATOMS: atom_id res chain seq x y z
N MET A 1 -44.56 6.08 35.73
CA MET A 1 -44.32 4.62 35.72
C MET A 1 -44.62 4.14 34.31
N SER A 2 -43.71 3.65 33.48
CA SER A 2 -42.53 2.82 33.76
C SER A 2 -41.36 3.17 32.82
N ASP A 3 -40.18 3.20 33.42
CA ASP A 3 -38.88 3.19 32.76
C ASP A 3 -38.72 2.00 31.82
N ARG A 4 -38.42 2.28 30.56
CA ARG A 4 -37.73 1.34 29.66
C ARG A 4 -36.63 2.08 28.89
N ARG A 5 -35.68 2.66 29.62
CA ARG A 5 -34.32 2.87 29.10
C ARG A 5 -33.62 1.51 29.07
N ARG A 6 -33.59 0.88 27.89
CA ARG A 6 -32.65 -0.21 27.61
C ARG A 6 -31.25 0.39 27.53
N GLU A 7 -30.58 0.51 28.68
CA GLU A 7 -29.13 0.60 28.75
C GLU A 7 -28.56 -0.70 28.20
N SER A 8 -28.18 -0.69 26.92
CA SER A 8 -27.23 -1.66 26.40
C SER A 8 -25.85 -1.29 26.94
N ARG A 9 -25.57 -1.65 28.19
CA ARG A 9 -24.21 -1.55 28.75
C ARG A 9 -23.29 -2.44 27.93
N TYR A 10 -22.51 -1.81 27.06
CA TYR A 10 -21.31 -2.42 26.51
C TYR A 10 -20.38 -2.72 27.70
N GLN A 11 -20.28 -3.99 28.09
CA GLN A 11 -19.18 -4.43 28.94
C GLN A 11 -17.93 -4.37 28.07
N SER A 12 -17.05 -3.41 28.36
CA SER A 12 -15.76 -3.24 27.72
C SER A 12 -15.06 -4.61 27.65
N ALA A 13 -14.94 -5.17 26.44
CA ALA A 13 -14.35 -6.49 26.24
C ALA A 13 -12.84 -6.53 26.55
N PHE A 14 -12.24 -5.35 26.78
CA PHE A 14 -10.86 -5.19 27.19
C PHE A 14 -10.85 -4.57 28.59
N GLY A 15 -10.67 -5.45 29.57
CA GLY A 15 -10.71 -5.14 30.99
C GLY A 15 -9.64 -4.13 31.43
N SER A 16 -9.69 -3.81 32.72
CA SER A 16 -8.66 -3.03 33.40
C SER A 16 -7.25 -3.50 33.02
N ILE A 17 -6.36 -2.58 32.62
CA ILE A 17 -4.94 -2.84 32.44
C ILE A 17 -4.28 -3.05 33.80
N ARG A 18 -3.37 -4.02 33.92
CA ARG A 18 -2.51 -4.13 35.11
C ARG A 18 -1.24 -3.35 34.84
N LEU A 19 -1.21 -2.10 35.27
CA LEU A 19 -0.05 -1.21 35.16
C LEU A 19 0.12 -0.48 36.51
N SER A 20 1.23 -0.73 37.19
CA SER A 20 1.57 -0.01 38.42
C SER A 20 2.11 1.39 38.12
N SER A 21 2.14 2.26 39.14
CA SER A 21 2.71 3.60 39.00
C SER A 21 4.19 3.56 38.61
N ASP A 22 4.97 2.65 39.21
CA ASP A 22 6.41 2.54 38.94
C ASP A 22 6.69 2.04 37.51
N GLU A 23 5.90 1.07 37.03
CA GLU A 23 5.99 0.59 35.65
C GLU A 23 5.60 1.70 34.65
N ALA A 24 4.57 2.48 34.95
CA ALA A 24 4.18 3.61 34.11
C ALA A 24 5.28 4.67 34.04
N GLU A 25 5.89 5.05 35.17
CA GLU A 25 7.01 5.99 35.18
C GLU A 25 8.23 5.45 34.42
N ALA A 26 8.52 4.15 34.53
CA ALA A 26 9.57 3.51 33.75
C ALA A 26 9.29 3.56 32.24
N LEU A 27 8.04 3.32 31.82
CA LEU A 27 7.64 3.44 30.42
C LEU A 27 7.76 4.89 29.92
N VAL A 28 7.36 5.86 30.74
CA VAL A 28 7.46 7.30 30.42
C VAL A 28 8.92 7.73 30.26
N ALA A 29 9.81 7.30 31.16
CA ALA A 29 11.22 7.64 31.11
C ALA A 29 11.92 7.10 29.85
N ASN A 30 11.41 5.99 29.29
CA ASN A 30 12.01 5.29 28.17
C ASN A 30 11.28 5.47 26.83
N ILE A 31 10.37 6.47 26.71
CA ILE A 31 9.63 6.69 25.47
C ILE A 31 10.61 6.87 24.29
N PRO A 32 10.56 6.01 23.25
CA PRO A 32 11.54 6.02 22.18
C PRO A 32 11.29 7.22 21.25
N ARG A 33 12.04 8.31 21.43
CA ARG A 33 12.00 9.50 20.55
C ARG A 33 12.06 9.16 19.04
N PRO A 34 12.93 8.23 18.57
CA PRO A 34 12.99 7.89 17.15
C PRO A 34 11.67 7.35 16.57
N LEU A 35 10.83 6.73 17.40
CA LEU A 35 9.52 6.24 16.99
C LEU A 35 8.58 7.39 16.60
N PHE A 36 8.67 8.51 17.33
CA PHE A 36 7.91 9.72 17.04
C PHE A 36 8.52 10.48 15.88
N GLU A 37 9.85 10.62 15.82
CA GLU A 37 10.53 11.26 14.68
C GLU A 37 10.14 10.64 13.33
N SER A 38 10.13 9.31 13.25
CA SER A 38 9.73 8.58 12.04
C SER A 38 8.24 8.68 11.70
N ALA A 39 7.38 8.93 12.69
CA ALA A 39 5.93 8.97 12.50
C ALA A 39 5.37 10.40 12.37
N LEU A 40 6.07 11.40 12.91
CA LEU A 40 5.65 12.80 12.96
C LEU A 40 5.98 13.57 11.70
N SER A 41 6.98 13.12 10.92
CA SER A 41 7.33 13.73 9.63
C SER A 41 6.20 13.73 8.59
N SER A 42 5.18 12.89 8.78
CA SER A 42 4.02 12.75 7.88
C SER A 42 2.66 13.03 8.51
N ILE A 43 2.55 13.18 9.84
CA ILE A 43 1.24 13.06 10.54
C ILE A 43 0.85 14.29 11.37
N LEU A 44 1.78 15.06 11.94
CA LEU A 44 1.44 16.17 12.84
C LEU A 44 2.07 17.49 12.38
N LEU A 45 1.41 18.19 11.47
CA LEU A 45 1.74 19.58 11.15
C LEU A 45 1.62 20.45 12.42
N GLY A 46 2.76 20.96 12.91
CA GLY A 46 2.79 22.04 13.91
C GLY A 46 2.99 21.66 15.39
N SER A 47 3.14 20.38 15.76
CA SER A 47 3.49 20.00 17.14
C SER A 47 4.96 19.57 17.26
N SER A 48 5.69 20.07 18.28
CA SER A 48 7.07 19.66 18.50
C SER A 48 7.13 18.20 18.97
N ILE A 49 8.18 17.47 18.59
CA ILE A 49 8.43 16.09 19.05
C ILE A 49 8.38 16.03 20.58
N ASP A 50 8.91 17.03 21.27
CA ASP A 50 8.88 17.12 22.73
C ASP A 50 7.46 17.23 23.29
N ALA A 51 6.56 17.98 22.63
CA ALA A 51 5.16 18.06 23.03
C ALA A 51 4.45 16.72 22.82
N ALA A 52 4.71 16.04 21.70
CA ALA A 52 4.15 14.71 21.41
C ALA A 52 4.61 13.66 22.43
N VAL A 53 5.91 13.62 22.75
CA VAL A 53 6.48 12.69 23.76
C VAL A 53 5.92 13.00 25.16
N SER A 54 5.82 14.29 25.52
CA SER A 54 5.23 14.71 26.80
C SER A 54 3.76 14.30 26.92
N LEU A 55 2.98 14.48 25.86
CA LEU A 55 1.58 14.10 25.80
C LEU A 55 1.40 12.57 25.84
N ALA A 56 2.25 11.82 25.13
CA ALA A 56 2.31 10.36 25.22
C ALA A 56 2.60 9.89 26.66
N GLY A 57 3.51 10.55 27.37
CA GLY A 57 3.77 10.25 28.77
C GLY A 57 2.57 10.53 29.68
N THR A 58 1.82 11.59 29.41
CA THR A 58 0.56 11.89 30.11
C THR A 58 -0.49 10.81 29.87
N LEU A 59 -0.63 10.33 28.63
CA LEU A 59 -1.54 9.23 28.29
C LEU A 59 -1.19 7.93 29.03
N ILE A 60 0.09 7.59 29.16
CA ILE A 60 0.53 6.40 29.92
C ILE A 60 0.13 6.52 31.39
N ARG A 61 0.33 7.70 32.00
CA ARG A 61 -0.08 7.94 33.39
C ARG A 61 -1.59 7.86 33.60
N LEU A 62 -2.39 8.34 32.64
CA LEU A 62 -3.85 8.21 32.69
C LEU A 62 -4.32 6.75 32.77
N ALA A 63 -3.59 5.82 32.16
CA ALA A 63 -3.93 4.40 32.22
C ALA A 63 -3.82 3.80 33.63
N VAL A 64 -2.97 4.39 34.49
CA VAL A 64 -2.86 4.00 35.90
C VAL A 64 -4.03 4.57 36.70
N THR A 65 -4.31 5.86 36.56
CA THR A 65 -5.29 6.56 37.40
C THR A 65 -6.73 6.28 37.00
N CYS A 66 -6.99 6.08 35.71
CA CYS A 66 -8.32 5.97 35.13
C CYS A 66 -8.64 4.57 34.61
N ASN A 67 -7.86 3.56 35.02
CA ASN A 67 -7.90 2.19 34.54
C ASN A 67 -9.33 1.59 34.40
N THR A 68 -10.17 1.83 35.40
CA THR A 68 -11.54 1.30 35.50
C THR A 68 -12.61 2.25 34.97
N MET A 69 -12.24 3.48 34.58
CA MET A 69 -13.19 4.47 34.07
C MET A 69 -13.56 4.15 32.62
N HIS A 70 -14.78 4.50 32.23
CA HIS A 70 -15.21 4.38 30.84
C HIS A 70 -14.57 5.49 30.01
N GLY A 71 -14.32 5.23 28.72
CA GLY A 71 -13.63 6.18 27.85
C GLY A 71 -14.28 7.56 27.78
N SER A 72 -15.61 7.63 27.78
CA SER A 72 -16.34 8.90 27.87
C SER A 72 -15.97 9.71 29.12
N ASP A 73 -15.78 9.06 30.27
CA ASP A 73 -15.49 9.78 31.52
C ASP A 73 -14.05 10.33 31.53
N ILE A 74 -13.17 9.81 30.68
CA ILE A 74 -11.77 10.20 30.57
C ILE A 74 -11.57 11.27 29.49
N PHE A 75 -12.25 11.12 28.35
CA PHE A 75 -11.96 11.88 27.12
C PHE A 75 -13.13 12.70 26.60
N ASP A 76 -14.29 12.74 27.29
CA ASP A 76 -15.41 13.57 26.86
C ASP A 76 -14.98 15.02 26.70
N GLN A 77 -15.32 15.61 25.55
CA GLN A 77 -15.00 16.99 25.15
C GLN A 77 -13.50 17.31 24.99
N SER A 78 -12.61 16.31 24.93
CA SER A 78 -11.20 16.57 24.58
C SER A 78 -11.11 17.13 23.16
N ARG A 79 -10.72 18.40 23.03
CA ARG A 79 -10.53 19.06 21.71
C ARG A 79 -9.45 18.36 20.86
N ASP A 80 -8.54 17.64 21.52
CA ASP A 80 -7.37 17.02 20.89
C ASP A 80 -7.50 15.49 20.70
N GLY A 81 -8.73 14.93 20.77
CA GLY A 81 -8.96 13.47 20.69
C GLY A 81 -8.26 12.77 19.52
N GLY A 82 -8.23 13.40 18.35
CA GLY A 82 -7.53 12.88 17.16
C GLY A 82 -6.00 12.85 17.30
N MET A 83 -5.41 13.76 18.07
CA MET A 83 -3.98 13.71 18.38
C MET A 83 -3.70 12.57 19.37
N LEU A 84 -4.55 12.40 20.38
CA LEU A 84 -4.39 11.35 21.40
C LEU A 84 -4.44 9.94 20.77
N SER A 85 -5.36 9.70 19.83
CA SER A 85 -5.48 8.41 19.15
C SER A 85 -4.32 8.13 18.21
N ARG A 86 -3.81 9.15 17.50
CA ARG A 86 -2.58 9.03 16.69
C ARG A 86 -1.35 8.72 17.55
N LEU A 87 -1.19 9.36 18.70
CA LEU A 87 -0.09 9.06 19.63
C LEU A 87 -0.21 7.64 20.21
N ALA A 88 -1.41 7.22 20.61
CA ALA A 88 -1.63 5.86 21.08
C ALA A 88 -1.35 4.83 19.97
N PHE A 89 -1.72 5.12 18.72
CA PHE A 89 -1.38 4.29 17.57
C PHE A 89 0.14 4.20 17.34
N ILE A 90 0.88 5.31 17.43
CA ILE A 90 2.35 5.30 17.34
C ILE A 90 2.94 4.40 18.42
N LEU A 91 2.51 4.55 19.68
CA LEU A 91 2.95 3.71 20.79
C LEU A 91 2.66 2.23 20.56
N SER A 92 1.53 1.88 19.93
CA SER A 92 1.14 0.49 19.67
C SER A 92 2.13 -0.30 18.81
N ARG A 93 2.95 0.41 18.02
CA ARG A 93 4.00 -0.16 17.16
C ARG A 93 5.17 -0.73 17.98
N HIS A 94 5.39 -0.24 19.20
CA HIS A 94 6.44 -0.74 20.09
C HIS A 94 5.90 -1.82 21.06
N PRO A 95 6.53 -3.00 21.16
CA PRO A 95 6.05 -4.10 22.00
C PRO A 95 5.76 -3.71 23.46
N ASP A 96 6.68 -2.97 24.08
CA ASP A 96 6.58 -2.59 25.50
C ASP A 96 5.39 -1.65 25.81
N TYR A 97 4.94 -0.88 24.82
CA TYR A 97 3.85 0.08 24.98
C TYR A 97 2.51 -0.46 24.46
N ARG A 98 2.51 -1.61 23.76
CA ARG A 98 1.33 -2.11 23.05
C ARG A 98 0.12 -2.34 23.97
N ALA A 99 0.34 -2.84 25.19
CA ALA A 99 -0.74 -3.07 26.14
C ALA A 99 -1.44 -1.77 26.55
N VAL A 100 -0.67 -0.76 26.95
CA VAL A 100 -1.21 0.56 27.36
C VAL A 100 -1.80 1.31 26.17
N ALA A 101 -1.15 1.24 25.01
CA ALA A 101 -1.64 1.84 23.76
C ALA A 101 -2.99 1.26 23.34
N ASN A 102 -3.15 -0.07 23.37
CA ASN A 102 -4.42 -0.70 23.04
C ASN A 102 -5.51 -0.31 24.05
N TRP A 103 -5.21 -0.30 25.34
CA TRP A 103 -6.15 0.17 26.36
C TRP A 103 -6.62 1.61 26.07
N LEU A 104 -5.68 2.52 25.75
CA LEU A 104 -5.99 3.90 25.39
C LEU A 104 -6.88 4.00 24.15
N LEU A 105 -6.56 3.25 23.09
CA LEU A 105 -7.36 3.23 21.85
C LEU A 105 -8.78 2.72 22.11
N TYR A 106 -8.97 1.70 22.96
CA TYR A 106 -10.31 1.27 23.35
C TYR A 106 -11.09 2.34 24.12
N ARG A 107 -10.45 3.07 25.03
CA ARG A 107 -11.07 4.18 25.75
C ARG A 107 -11.42 5.35 24.81
N LEU A 108 -10.54 5.69 23.87
CA LEU A 108 -10.82 6.72 22.87
C LEU A 108 -11.97 6.30 21.93
N ALA A 109 -12.06 5.02 21.59
CA ALA A 109 -13.18 4.50 20.81
C ALA A 109 -14.50 4.48 21.59
N GLU A 110 -14.46 4.21 22.90
CA GLU A 110 -15.60 4.35 23.81
C GLU A 110 -16.09 5.81 23.90
N SER A 111 -15.19 6.79 23.78
CA SER A 111 -15.55 8.22 23.64
C SER A 111 -15.88 8.64 22.20
N LYS A 112 -16.09 7.68 21.28
CA LYS A 112 -16.47 7.92 19.88
C LYS A 112 -15.45 8.75 19.08
N GLU A 113 -14.17 8.61 19.39
CA GLU A 113 -13.09 9.22 18.59
C GLU A 113 -12.95 8.43 17.25
N PRO A 114 -13.07 9.08 16.08
CA PRO A 114 -13.15 8.37 14.79
C PRO A 114 -11.96 7.46 14.47
N PHE A 115 -10.73 7.93 14.65
CA PHE A 115 -9.53 7.17 14.27
C PHE A 115 -9.42 5.88 15.08
N ALA A 116 -9.64 5.95 16.40
CA ALA A 116 -9.59 4.80 17.30
C ALA A 116 -10.69 3.77 16.99
N VAL A 117 -11.91 4.21 16.70
CA VAL A 117 -13.01 3.32 16.28
C VAL A 117 -12.65 2.60 14.98
N ILE A 118 -12.19 3.34 13.96
CA ILE A 118 -11.82 2.77 12.66
C ILE A 118 -10.66 1.78 12.82
N TYR A 119 -9.61 2.14 13.57
CA TYR A 119 -8.46 1.26 13.84
C TYR A 119 -8.88 -0.06 14.50
N ILE A 120 -9.67 0.01 15.57
CA ILE A 120 -10.10 -1.19 16.31
C ILE A 120 -10.94 -2.11 15.42
N ILE A 121 -11.88 -1.55 14.67
CA ILE A 121 -12.72 -2.35 13.78
C ILE A 121 -11.89 -2.95 12.65
N ASN A 122 -10.95 -2.19 12.07
CA ASN A 122 -10.09 -2.69 11.02
C ASN A 122 -9.23 -3.86 11.49
N GLN A 123 -8.67 -3.78 12.70
CA GLN A 123 -7.93 -4.89 13.30
C GLN A 123 -8.81 -6.12 13.53
N GLN A 124 -9.99 -5.94 14.11
CA GLN A 124 -10.93 -7.04 14.34
C GLN A 124 -11.35 -7.69 13.01
N PHE A 125 -11.66 -6.88 12.01
CA PHE A 125 -12.04 -7.35 10.68
C PHE A 125 -10.92 -8.16 10.01
N THR A 126 -9.69 -7.65 10.04
CA THR A 126 -8.51 -8.26 9.41
C THR A 126 -8.06 -9.54 10.11
N SER A 127 -8.22 -9.62 11.43
CA SER A 127 -7.92 -10.84 12.21
C SER A 127 -8.84 -12.03 11.88
N GLY A 128 -9.93 -11.81 11.13
CA GLY A 128 -10.93 -12.83 10.82
C GLY A 128 -11.87 -13.15 11.99
N ALA A 129 -11.72 -12.47 13.13
CA ALA A 129 -12.61 -12.63 14.27
C ALA A 129 -14.06 -12.26 13.89
N PRO A 130 -15.08 -12.97 14.42
CA PRO A 130 -16.48 -12.61 14.18
C PRO A 130 -16.76 -11.18 14.64
N LEU A 131 -17.11 -10.31 13.69
CA LEU A 131 -17.56 -8.96 13.99
C LEU A 131 -18.94 -9.02 14.65
N LYS A 132 -18.97 -9.01 15.98
CA LYS A 132 -20.23 -8.85 16.73
C LYS A 132 -20.79 -7.46 16.44
N ARG A 133 -22.12 -7.36 16.32
CA ARG A 133 -22.80 -6.05 16.25
C ARG A 133 -22.61 -5.33 17.59
N THR A 134 -21.60 -4.47 17.63
CA THR A 134 -21.23 -3.67 18.79
C THR A 134 -21.62 -2.22 18.57
N ILE A 135 -21.56 -1.41 19.63
CA ILE A 135 -21.73 0.04 19.52
C ILE A 135 -20.69 0.67 18.58
N LEU A 136 -19.49 0.09 18.49
CA LEU A 136 -18.42 0.56 17.60
C LEU A 136 -18.81 0.44 16.12
N ILE A 137 -19.50 -0.64 15.72
CA ILE A 137 -20.01 -0.76 14.33
C ILE A 137 -21.06 0.32 14.04
N ALA A 138 -21.89 0.69 15.03
CA ALA A 138 -22.85 1.78 14.85
C ALA A 138 -22.14 3.14 14.73
N TYR A 139 -21.03 3.36 15.47
CA TYR A 139 -20.20 4.54 15.29
C TYR A 139 -19.54 4.59 13.91
N LEU A 140 -19.00 3.47 13.43
CA LEU A 140 -18.43 3.38 12.08
C LEU A 140 -19.45 3.71 10.99
N GLU A 141 -20.67 3.15 11.10
CA GLU A 141 -21.77 3.46 10.19
C GLU A 141 -22.12 4.96 10.22
N GLU A 142 -22.18 5.56 11.40
CA GLU A 142 -22.41 7.00 11.54
C GLU A 142 -21.28 7.84 10.92
N PHE A 143 -20.02 7.44 11.09
CA PHE A 143 -18.88 8.12 10.47
C PHE A 143 -18.90 8.02 8.95
N ALA A 144 -19.28 6.86 8.41
CA ALA A 144 -19.49 6.69 6.97
C ALA A 144 -20.62 7.59 6.44
N GLN A 145 -21.72 7.73 7.19
CA GLN A 145 -22.81 8.66 6.86
C GLN A 145 -22.37 10.14 6.90
N ARG A 146 -21.41 10.47 7.76
CA ARG A 146 -20.77 11.80 7.85
C ARG A 146 -19.64 12.01 6.83
N HIS A 147 -19.42 11.07 5.93
CA HIS A 147 -18.44 11.17 4.85
C HIS A 147 -16.96 11.17 5.29
N LEU A 148 -16.64 10.48 6.40
CA LEU A 148 -15.25 10.14 6.71
C LEU A 148 -14.80 9.02 5.77
N LEU A 149 -13.76 9.28 4.97
CA LEU A 149 -13.28 8.41 3.88
C LEU A 149 -12.98 6.98 4.35
N ASP A 150 -12.05 6.82 5.29
CA ASP A 150 -11.66 5.51 5.83
C ASP A 150 -12.87 4.76 6.42
N ALA A 151 -13.80 5.47 7.05
CA ALA A 151 -15.01 4.87 7.59
C ALA A 151 -15.94 4.37 6.47
N MET A 152 -16.12 5.16 5.40
CA MET A 152 -16.91 4.75 4.23
C MET A 152 -16.33 3.49 3.58
N VAL A 153 -15.01 3.45 3.37
CA VAL A 153 -14.39 2.31 2.71
C VAL A 153 -14.43 1.06 3.57
N LEU A 154 -14.06 1.17 4.86
CA LEU A 154 -14.10 0.04 5.79
C LEU A 154 -15.53 -0.47 6.01
N TYR A 155 -16.50 0.42 6.19
CA TYR A 155 -17.90 0.01 6.35
C TYR A 155 -18.44 -0.68 5.09
N GLY A 156 -18.15 -0.14 3.91
CA GLY A 156 -18.49 -0.76 2.63
C GLY A 156 -17.89 -2.16 2.50
N ARG A 157 -16.64 -2.34 2.93
CA ARG A 157 -15.96 -3.64 2.93
C ARG A 157 -16.64 -4.65 3.85
N ILE A 158 -17.04 -4.22 5.05
CA ILE A 158 -17.81 -5.06 5.97
C ILE A 158 -19.17 -5.45 5.36
N LEU A 159 -19.89 -4.49 4.74
CA LEU A 159 -21.17 -4.72 4.06
C LEU A 159 -21.03 -5.78 2.97
N HIS A 160 -20.02 -5.68 2.11
CA HIS A 160 -19.77 -6.62 1.02
C HIS A 160 -19.32 -8.00 1.54
N GLU A 161 -18.25 -8.05 2.33
CA GLU A 161 -17.58 -9.32 2.66
C GLU A 161 -18.31 -10.11 3.75
N ARG A 162 -18.90 -9.43 4.75
CA ARG A 162 -19.56 -10.10 5.89
C ARG A 162 -21.06 -10.18 5.75
N TYR A 163 -21.69 -9.13 5.21
CA TYR A 163 -23.15 -9.05 5.14
C TYR A 163 -23.74 -9.32 3.75
N ARG A 164 -22.90 -9.52 2.71
CA ARG A 164 -23.34 -9.74 1.32
C ARG A 164 -24.22 -8.62 0.75
N ARG A 165 -24.11 -7.41 1.30
CA ARG A 165 -24.83 -6.19 0.88
C ARG A 165 -24.00 -5.43 -0.16
N THR A 166 -23.71 -6.10 -1.28
CA THR A 166 -22.76 -5.61 -2.30
C THR A 166 -23.21 -4.29 -2.94
N GLU A 167 -24.49 -4.12 -3.28
CA GLU A 167 -24.98 -2.89 -3.92
C GLU A 167 -24.84 -1.65 -3.02
N GLU A 168 -25.04 -1.83 -1.71
CA GLU A 168 -24.85 -0.75 -0.74
C GLU A 168 -23.37 -0.40 -0.59
N ALA A 169 -22.49 -1.41 -0.59
CA ALA A 169 -21.05 -1.20 -0.58
C ALA A 169 -20.57 -0.44 -1.83
N LEU A 170 -21.02 -0.84 -3.02
CA LEU A 170 -20.70 -0.17 -4.29
C LEU A 170 -21.18 1.29 -4.28
N THR A 171 -22.38 1.56 -3.80
CA THR A 171 -22.91 2.92 -3.66
C THR A 171 -22.03 3.76 -2.72
N LEU A 172 -21.62 3.18 -1.60
CA LEU A 172 -20.79 3.86 -0.61
C LEU A 172 -19.38 4.16 -1.14
N TRP A 173 -18.73 3.20 -1.79
CA TRP A 173 -17.41 3.40 -2.39
C TRP A 173 -17.43 4.36 -3.57
N LYS A 174 -18.47 4.33 -4.40
CA LYS A 174 -18.65 5.32 -5.46
C LYS A 174 -18.71 6.73 -4.89
N LYS A 175 -19.52 6.94 -3.84
CA LYS A 175 -19.58 8.23 -3.15
C LYS A 175 -18.23 8.61 -2.52
N ALA A 176 -17.49 7.65 -1.95
CA ALA A 176 -16.16 7.90 -1.39
C ALA A 176 -15.17 8.37 -2.47
N MET A 177 -15.17 7.76 -3.66
CA MET A 177 -14.36 8.23 -4.79
C MET A 177 -14.71 9.66 -5.20
N GLU A 178 -16.01 10.00 -5.28
CA GLU A 178 -16.48 11.34 -5.68
C GLU A 178 -16.01 12.44 -4.71
N ILE A 179 -15.99 12.17 -3.41
CA ILE A 179 -15.56 13.16 -2.40
C ILE A 179 -14.02 13.21 -2.21
N SER A 180 -13.30 12.17 -2.63
CA SER A 180 -11.83 12.10 -2.50
C SER A 180 -11.10 13.00 -3.50
N ILE A 181 -11.80 13.51 -4.52
CA ILE A 181 -11.19 14.34 -5.56
C ILE A 181 -10.66 15.64 -4.93
N PRO A 182 -9.34 15.89 -4.98
CA PRO A 182 -8.76 17.10 -4.41
C PRO A 182 -9.42 18.34 -5.03
N HIS A 183 -10.11 19.13 -4.22
CA HIS A 183 -10.60 20.42 -4.67
C HIS A 183 -9.39 21.37 -4.72
N GLN A 184 -9.03 21.84 -5.92
CA GLN A 184 -7.90 22.75 -6.15
C GLN A 184 -7.92 24.01 -5.26
N THR A 185 -9.06 24.35 -4.68
CA THR A 185 -9.27 25.52 -3.83
C THR A 185 -8.65 25.41 -2.43
N HIS A 186 -8.33 24.21 -1.93
CA HIS A 186 -7.85 23.99 -0.55
C HIS A 186 -6.63 23.06 -0.47
N ALA A 187 -5.75 23.08 -1.48
CA ALA A 187 -4.57 22.23 -1.63
C ALA A 187 -3.44 22.46 -0.58
N GLY A 188 -3.78 22.74 0.68
CA GLY A 188 -2.84 22.90 1.78
C GLY A 188 -3.42 22.74 3.19
N GLU A 189 -4.73 22.51 3.37
CA GLU A 189 -5.33 22.46 4.71
C GLU A 189 -5.73 21.05 5.19
N THR A 190 -5.88 20.09 4.27
CA THR A 190 -6.07 18.67 4.60
C THR A 190 -5.30 17.83 3.61
N ASP A 191 -3.97 17.90 3.70
CA ASP A 191 -3.05 16.97 3.02
C ASP A 191 -3.13 15.63 3.78
N GLU A 192 -4.28 14.96 3.71
CA GLU A 192 -4.38 13.58 4.16
C GLU A 192 -3.62 12.72 3.15
N ASP A 193 -2.65 11.95 3.68
CA ASP A 193 -1.86 10.98 2.94
C ASP A 193 -2.74 10.23 1.92
N PRO A 194 -2.34 10.13 0.64
CA PRO A 194 -3.07 9.36 -0.36
C PRO A 194 -3.23 7.88 0.04
N TYR A 195 -2.56 7.43 1.11
CA TYR A 195 -2.70 6.13 1.73
C TYR A 195 -3.27 6.21 3.14
N SER A 196 -4.26 5.37 3.43
CA SER A 196 -4.71 5.20 4.81
C SER A 196 -3.57 4.66 5.68
N VAL A 197 -3.18 5.41 6.70
CA VAL A 197 -2.21 5.00 7.74
C VAL A 197 -2.64 3.69 8.43
N LEU A 198 -3.93 3.36 8.36
CA LEU A 198 -4.51 2.14 8.93
C LEU A 198 -4.44 0.93 7.98
N GLY A 199 -3.89 1.08 6.77
CA GLY A 199 -3.85 0.03 5.76
C GLY A 199 -5.23 -0.33 5.20
N ILE A 200 -6.18 0.62 5.25
CA ILE A 200 -7.48 0.45 4.61
C ILE A 200 -7.29 0.69 3.09
N PRO A 201 -7.77 -0.22 2.22
CA PRO A 201 -7.69 -0.03 0.78
C PRO A 201 -8.38 1.25 0.32
N GLN A 202 -8.02 1.74 -0.86
CA GLN A 202 -8.71 2.90 -1.45
C GLN A 202 -10.11 2.54 -1.97
N ALA A 203 -11.00 3.53 -2.04
CA ALA A 203 -12.38 3.31 -2.51
C ALA A 203 -12.43 2.76 -3.94
N TRP A 204 -11.54 3.24 -4.82
CA TRP A 204 -11.45 2.79 -6.21
C TRP A 204 -10.99 1.33 -6.31
N GLU A 205 -10.07 0.89 -5.46
CA GLU A 205 -9.59 -0.49 -5.42
C GLU A 205 -10.74 -1.46 -5.11
N MET A 206 -11.50 -1.14 -4.06
CA MET A 206 -12.63 -1.95 -3.63
C MET A 206 -13.74 -2.00 -4.69
N TYR A 207 -14.07 -0.84 -5.28
CA TYR A 207 -15.10 -0.76 -6.31
C TYR A 207 -14.68 -1.52 -7.57
N ALA A 208 -13.45 -1.31 -8.06
CA ALA A 208 -12.93 -1.97 -9.24
C ALA A 208 -12.88 -3.50 -9.08
N ALA A 209 -12.37 -3.99 -7.93
CA ALA A 209 -12.29 -5.42 -7.65
C ALA A 209 -13.67 -6.09 -7.67
N VAL A 210 -14.69 -5.47 -7.05
CA VAL A 210 -16.05 -6.01 -7.05
C VAL A 210 -16.66 -5.97 -8.45
N LYS A 211 -16.53 -4.88 -9.20
CA LYS A 211 -17.03 -4.79 -10.57
C LYS A 211 -16.39 -5.83 -11.49
N SER A 212 -15.08 -6.01 -11.39
CA SER A 212 -14.36 -7.06 -12.11
C SER A 212 -14.90 -8.45 -11.78
N SER A 213 -15.14 -8.75 -10.49
CA SER A 213 -15.72 -10.05 -10.08
C SER A 213 -17.15 -10.29 -10.58
N GLN A 214 -17.90 -9.22 -10.88
CA GLN A 214 -19.23 -9.28 -11.47
C GLN A 214 -19.20 -9.37 -13.02
N GLY A 215 -18.01 -9.34 -13.63
CA GLY A 215 -17.86 -9.31 -15.09
C GLY A 215 -18.06 -7.92 -15.72
N ASP A 216 -18.19 -6.87 -14.90
CA ASP A 216 -18.32 -5.47 -15.34
C ASP A 216 -16.92 -4.87 -15.55
N SER A 217 -16.30 -5.20 -16.68
CA SER A 217 -14.96 -4.73 -17.05
C SER A 217 -14.92 -3.21 -17.27
N GLU A 218 -15.98 -2.63 -17.83
CA GLU A 218 -16.11 -1.19 -18.06
C GLU A 218 -16.21 -0.43 -16.72
N GLY A 219 -17.07 -0.89 -15.81
CA GLY A 219 -17.20 -0.30 -14.47
C GLY A 219 -15.93 -0.46 -13.63
N SER A 220 -15.22 -1.58 -13.78
CA SER A 220 -13.90 -1.78 -13.16
C SER A 220 -12.87 -0.79 -13.69
N ARG A 221 -12.76 -0.67 -15.02
CA ARG A 221 -11.85 0.25 -15.68
C ARG A 221 -12.13 1.70 -15.30
N ALA A 222 -13.39 2.13 -15.31
CA ALA A 222 -13.75 3.50 -14.94
C ALA A 222 -13.33 3.86 -13.51
N ALA A 223 -13.40 2.92 -12.57
CA ALA A 223 -12.91 3.14 -11.21
C ALA A 223 -11.39 3.22 -11.15
N VAL A 224 -10.67 2.37 -11.88
CA VAL A 224 -9.20 2.46 -12.00
C VAL A 224 -8.78 3.80 -12.63
N GLU A 225 -9.46 4.25 -13.68
CA GLU A 225 -9.22 5.56 -14.30
C GLU A 225 -9.49 6.72 -13.34
N ALA A 226 -10.52 6.62 -12.49
CA ALA A 226 -10.76 7.60 -11.44
C ALA A 226 -9.59 7.64 -10.43
N GLY A 227 -9.11 6.47 -9.97
CA GLY A 227 -7.93 6.39 -9.11
C GLY A 227 -6.67 6.98 -9.76
N ALA A 228 -6.45 6.71 -11.05
CA ALA A 228 -5.28 7.17 -11.77
C ALA A 228 -5.32 8.67 -12.08
N PHE A 229 -6.40 9.17 -12.67
CA PHE A 229 -6.43 10.55 -13.18
C PHE A 229 -6.99 11.58 -12.22
N LEU A 230 -7.86 11.18 -11.29
CA LEU A 230 -8.47 12.12 -10.33
C LEU A 230 -7.70 12.18 -9.02
N LEU A 231 -7.04 11.07 -8.62
CA LEU A 231 -6.29 10.97 -7.37
C LEU A 231 -4.77 10.88 -7.59
N ASP A 232 -4.31 10.85 -8.84
CA ASP A 232 -2.89 10.68 -9.21
C ASP A 232 -2.22 9.47 -8.52
N HIS A 233 -2.99 8.40 -8.31
CA HIS A 233 -2.55 7.30 -7.46
C HIS A 233 -1.65 6.32 -8.26
N PRO A 234 -0.39 6.08 -7.84
CA PRO A 234 0.58 5.31 -8.64
C PRO A 234 0.16 3.85 -8.83
N VAL A 235 -0.47 3.23 -7.83
CA VAL A 235 -1.02 1.87 -7.97
C VAL A 235 -2.16 1.82 -9.00
N ALA A 236 -2.98 2.88 -9.11
CA ALA A 236 -4.04 2.92 -10.10
C ALA A 236 -3.47 3.05 -11.52
N PHE A 237 -2.41 3.86 -11.70
CA PHE A 237 -1.66 3.89 -12.95
C PHE A 237 -1.07 2.53 -13.33
N GLN A 238 -0.58 1.75 -12.36
CA GLN A 238 -0.08 0.39 -12.62
C GLN A 238 -1.19 -0.53 -13.16
N TYR A 239 -2.37 -0.52 -12.54
CA TYR A 239 -3.53 -1.28 -13.04
C TYR A 239 -3.95 -0.81 -14.44
N LEU A 240 -4.03 0.51 -14.65
CA LEU A 240 -4.41 1.08 -15.94
C LEU A 240 -3.40 0.73 -17.04
N ALA A 241 -2.11 0.78 -16.74
CA ALA A 241 -1.03 0.37 -17.63
C ALA A 241 -1.25 -1.08 -18.10
N LYS A 242 -1.48 -2.01 -17.17
CA LYS A 242 -1.74 -3.43 -17.50
C LYS A 242 -2.98 -3.59 -18.41
N ILE A 243 -4.05 -2.82 -18.19
CA ILE A 243 -5.25 -2.82 -19.05
C ILE A 243 -4.89 -2.37 -20.46
N VAL A 244 -4.31 -1.17 -20.62
CA VAL A 244 -4.02 -0.60 -21.95
C VAL A 244 -2.93 -1.37 -22.69
N GLY A 245 -1.98 -1.96 -21.97
CA GLY A 245 -0.95 -2.83 -22.53
C GLY A 245 -1.55 -4.08 -23.17
N ASN A 246 -2.51 -4.73 -22.49
CA ASN A 246 -3.23 -5.88 -23.05
C ASN A 246 -4.09 -5.53 -24.27
N GLU A 247 -4.50 -4.27 -24.40
CA GLU A 247 -5.21 -3.73 -25.57
C GLU A 247 -4.27 -3.36 -26.73
N GLY A 248 -2.96 -3.50 -26.56
CA GLY A 248 -1.95 -3.17 -27.56
C GLY A 248 -1.55 -1.69 -27.60
N GLN A 249 -2.00 -0.88 -26.64
CA GLN A 249 -1.60 0.53 -26.50
C GLN A 249 -0.30 0.60 -25.67
N LEU A 250 0.80 0.10 -26.25
CA LEU A 250 2.09 -0.04 -25.56
C LEU A 250 2.77 1.31 -25.25
N ASP A 251 2.45 2.35 -26.02
CA ASP A 251 2.83 3.73 -25.76
C ASP A 251 2.21 4.24 -24.44
N LYS A 252 0.91 3.99 -24.25
CA LYS A 252 0.22 4.34 -22.99
C LYS A 252 0.64 3.44 -21.84
N TYR A 253 0.92 2.16 -22.10
CA TYR A 253 1.50 1.27 -21.09
C TYR A 253 2.80 1.87 -20.55
N GLU A 254 3.71 2.29 -21.43
CA GLU A 254 4.99 2.90 -21.03
C GLU A 254 4.77 4.17 -20.21
N GLU A 255 3.91 5.08 -20.66
CA GLU A 255 3.60 6.31 -19.94
C GLU A 255 3.04 6.04 -18.53
N TYR A 256 2.00 5.21 -18.43
CA TYR A 256 1.32 4.95 -17.16
C TYR A 256 2.16 4.12 -16.22
N MET A 257 2.89 3.12 -16.73
CA MET A 257 3.80 2.34 -15.90
C MET A 257 4.97 3.19 -15.40
N THR A 258 5.44 4.16 -16.19
CA THR A 258 6.45 5.14 -15.73
C THR A 258 5.91 5.97 -14.56
N LYS A 259 4.68 6.48 -14.65
CA LYS A 259 4.03 7.21 -13.55
C LYS A 259 3.96 6.36 -12.28
N ALA A 260 3.57 5.09 -12.40
CA ALA A 260 3.54 4.16 -11.27
C ALA A 260 4.95 3.89 -10.69
N ALA A 261 5.95 3.72 -11.55
CA ALA A 261 7.33 3.43 -11.16
C ALA A 261 8.05 4.65 -10.52
N MET A 262 7.61 5.88 -10.82
CA MET A 262 8.16 7.10 -10.21
C MET A 262 7.94 7.19 -8.70
N ASP A 263 6.93 6.49 -8.15
CA ASP A 263 6.71 6.33 -6.70
C ASP A 263 7.59 5.21 -6.09
N CYS A 264 8.59 4.73 -6.82
CA CYS A 264 9.48 3.64 -6.43
C CYS A 264 8.74 2.33 -6.09
N ASN A 265 7.55 2.11 -6.66
CA ASN A 265 6.85 0.83 -6.56
C ASN A 265 7.69 -0.26 -7.24
N ALA A 266 8.23 -1.18 -6.44
CA ALA A 266 9.16 -2.21 -6.89
C ALA A 266 8.58 -3.11 -8.01
N GLU A 267 7.29 -3.44 -7.95
CA GLU A 267 6.62 -4.23 -8.99
C GLU A 267 6.47 -3.43 -10.28
N ALA A 268 6.06 -2.16 -10.21
CA ALA A 268 5.96 -1.30 -11.38
C ALA A 268 7.32 -1.07 -12.06
N CYS A 269 8.38 -0.84 -11.27
CA CYS A 269 9.75 -0.76 -11.77
C CYS A 269 10.18 -2.08 -12.45
N HIS A 270 9.86 -3.23 -11.85
CA HIS A 270 10.14 -4.53 -12.47
C HIS A 270 9.41 -4.72 -13.80
N ASP A 271 8.12 -4.40 -13.83
CA ASP A 271 7.29 -4.54 -15.01
C ASP A 271 7.81 -3.65 -16.14
N LEU A 272 8.16 -2.40 -15.84
CA LEU A 272 8.73 -1.45 -16.79
C LEU A 272 10.13 -1.88 -17.29
N GLY A 273 10.99 -2.35 -16.39
CA GLY A 273 12.30 -2.88 -16.76
C GLY A 273 12.20 -4.09 -17.69
N SER A 274 11.27 -4.99 -17.39
CA SER A 274 10.99 -6.18 -18.21
C SER A 274 10.42 -5.82 -19.58
N PHE A 275 9.56 -4.80 -19.66
CA PHE A 275 9.06 -4.26 -20.93
C PHE A 275 10.20 -3.77 -21.83
N TYR A 276 11.11 -2.94 -21.30
CA TYR A 276 12.25 -2.47 -22.09
C TYR A 276 13.22 -3.59 -22.47
N LEU A 277 13.43 -4.57 -21.58
CA LEU A 277 14.27 -5.73 -21.88
C LEU A 277 13.65 -6.60 -22.98
N GLU A 278 12.33 -6.74 -23.01
CA GLU A 278 11.59 -7.43 -24.07
C GLU A 278 11.81 -6.75 -25.42
N LEU A 279 11.62 -5.43 -25.48
CA LEU A 279 11.87 -4.64 -26.68
C LEU A 279 13.34 -4.72 -27.14
N HIS A 280 14.29 -4.71 -26.19
CA HIS A 280 15.72 -4.86 -26.48
C HIS A 280 16.00 -6.19 -27.20
N TYR A 281 15.45 -7.31 -26.70
CA TYR A 281 15.65 -8.63 -27.29
C TYR A 281 14.91 -8.81 -28.61
N SER A 282 13.68 -8.31 -28.74
CA SER A 282 12.95 -8.28 -30.02
C SER A 282 13.66 -7.45 -31.09
N GLY A 283 14.49 -6.49 -30.69
CA GLY A 283 15.28 -5.64 -31.58
C GLY A 283 16.67 -6.17 -31.94
N LYS A 284 17.14 -7.31 -31.39
CA LYS A 284 18.47 -7.85 -31.70
C LYS A 284 18.61 -8.13 -33.21
N GLY A 285 19.44 -7.32 -33.89
CA GLY A 285 19.64 -7.36 -35.34
C GLY A 285 19.17 -6.12 -36.11
N ARG A 286 18.59 -5.10 -35.45
CA ARG A 286 18.11 -3.83 -36.05
C ARG A 286 19.19 -2.74 -36.21
N ASP A 287 20.47 -3.09 -36.35
CA ASP A 287 21.59 -2.13 -36.54
C ASP A 287 21.58 -1.38 -37.89
N LYS A 288 20.49 -1.49 -38.67
CA LYS A 288 20.27 -0.70 -39.88
C LYS A 288 18.91 -0.04 -39.77
N SER A 289 18.91 1.28 -40.00
CA SER A 289 17.73 2.14 -39.99
C SER A 289 16.52 1.41 -40.55
N PHE A 290 15.42 1.43 -39.80
CA PHE A 290 14.13 0.90 -40.21
C PHE A 290 13.69 1.61 -41.51
N THR A 291 14.14 1.16 -42.68
CA THR A 291 13.52 1.52 -43.94
C THR A 291 12.21 0.77 -43.94
N SER A 292 11.14 1.47 -43.54
CA SER A 292 9.78 0.94 -43.52
C SER A 292 9.53 0.21 -44.83
N SER A 293 9.49 -1.12 -44.80
CA SER A 293 8.83 -1.90 -45.84
C SER A 293 7.36 -1.56 -45.73
N ARG A 294 6.95 -0.53 -46.46
CA ARG A 294 5.55 -0.10 -46.64
C ARG A 294 4.75 -1.32 -47.09
N GLY A 295 4.06 -1.98 -46.18
CA GLY A 295 3.24 -3.16 -46.50
C GLY A 295 2.93 -4.14 -45.37
N GLN A 296 3.59 -4.05 -44.21
CA GLN A 296 3.18 -4.80 -43.01
C GLN A 296 2.71 -3.82 -41.93
N ASP A 297 1.55 -4.08 -41.35
CA ASP A 297 1.08 -3.39 -40.15
C ASP A 297 2.14 -3.58 -39.07
N ALA A 298 2.82 -2.49 -38.68
CA ALA A 298 3.85 -2.53 -37.67
C ALA A 298 3.23 -3.03 -36.35
N SER A 299 3.86 -4.01 -35.71
CA SER A 299 3.36 -4.48 -34.41
C SER A 299 3.40 -3.33 -33.39
N PRO A 300 2.56 -3.36 -32.35
CA PRO A 300 2.65 -2.38 -31.26
C PRO A 300 4.07 -2.25 -30.69
N LYS A 301 4.83 -3.35 -30.63
CA LYS A 301 6.23 -3.37 -30.18
C LYS A 301 7.16 -2.65 -31.15
N ASP A 302 6.92 -2.75 -32.45
CA ASP A 302 7.71 -2.03 -33.46
C ASP A 302 7.51 -0.52 -33.36
N LEU A 303 6.29 -0.08 -33.09
CA LEU A 303 5.97 1.34 -32.95
C LEU A 303 6.67 1.97 -31.73
N VAL A 304 6.68 1.29 -30.59
CA VAL A 304 7.38 1.79 -29.39
C VAL A 304 8.89 1.65 -29.53
N SER A 305 9.40 0.50 -29.97
CA SER A 305 10.84 0.30 -30.12
C SER A 305 11.49 1.22 -31.13
N ALA A 306 10.75 1.75 -32.12
CA ALA A 306 11.26 2.74 -33.08
C ALA A 306 11.68 4.08 -32.44
N GLN A 307 11.25 4.34 -31.19
CA GLN A 307 11.59 5.55 -30.44
C GLN A 307 12.96 5.47 -29.75
N TYR A 308 13.56 4.27 -29.71
CA TYR A 308 14.75 3.98 -28.93
C TYR A 308 15.80 3.24 -29.74
N THR A 309 17.07 3.51 -29.45
CA THR A 309 18.15 2.62 -29.84
C THR A 309 18.15 1.37 -28.98
N ASN A 310 18.70 0.27 -29.51
CA ASN A 310 18.80 -0.99 -28.77
C ASN A 310 19.62 -0.84 -27.46
N SER A 311 20.60 0.08 -27.44
CA SER A 311 21.37 0.44 -26.25
C SER A 311 20.54 1.20 -25.21
N GLU A 312 19.69 2.15 -25.64
CA GLU A 312 18.81 2.89 -24.73
C GLU A 312 17.77 1.98 -24.08
N LEU A 313 17.18 1.05 -24.84
CA LEU A 313 16.25 0.04 -24.30
C LEU A 313 16.93 -0.78 -23.20
N ARG A 314 18.17 -1.23 -23.45
CA ARG A 314 18.92 -2.00 -22.46
C ARG A 314 19.26 -1.18 -21.22
N GLN A 315 19.66 0.08 -21.38
CA GLN A 315 19.98 0.96 -20.26
C GLN A 315 18.75 1.23 -19.41
N LYS A 316 17.62 1.58 -20.03
CA LYS A 316 16.34 1.78 -19.33
C LYS A 316 15.92 0.55 -18.54
N ALA A 317 16.06 -0.66 -19.12
CA ALA A 317 15.79 -1.90 -18.40
C ALA A 317 16.65 -2.01 -17.13
N ILE A 318 17.96 -1.76 -17.24
CA ILE A 318 18.90 -1.81 -16.12
C ILE A 318 18.53 -0.80 -15.04
N ASP A 319 18.25 0.45 -15.41
CA ASP A 319 17.92 1.52 -14.46
C ASP A 319 16.69 1.14 -13.61
N TRP A 320 15.63 0.64 -14.27
CA TRP A 320 14.42 0.22 -13.57
C TRP A 320 14.59 -1.04 -12.74
N PHE A 321 15.36 -2.02 -13.23
CA PHE A 321 15.67 -3.20 -12.42
C PHE A 321 16.55 -2.87 -11.21
N GLU A 322 17.45 -1.89 -11.31
CA GLU A 322 18.26 -1.44 -10.16
C GLU A 322 17.39 -0.82 -9.06
N ILE A 323 16.43 0.04 -9.43
CA ILE A 323 15.46 0.62 -8.49
C ILE A 323 14.64 -0.50 -7.83
N ALA A 324 14.04 -1.39 -8.62
CA ALA A 324 13.24 -2.51 -8.12
C ALA A 324 14.04 -3.42 -7.18
N SER A 325 15.29 -3.74 -7.54
CA SER A 325 16.17 -4.60 -6.72
C SER A 325 16.56 -3.93 -5.41
N THR A 326 16.77 -2.61 -5.41
CA THR A 326 17.07 -1.83 -4.20
C THR A 326 15.87 -1.84 -3.23
N GLY A 327 14.64 -1.87 -3.77
CA GLY A 327 13.41 -2.11 -3.02
C GLY A 327 13.21 -3.57 -2.55
N GLY A 328 14.16 -4.48 -2.82
CA GLY A 328 14.09 -5.88 -2.42
C GLY A 328 13.34 -6.80 -3.39
N TRP A 329 13.00 -6.34 -4.60
CA TRP A 329 12.30 -7.18 -5.58
C TRP A 329 13.24 -8.21 -6.21
N GLY A 330 13.18 -9.43 -5.70
CA GLY A 330 14.06 -10.52 -6.11
C GLY A 330 14.07 -10.87 -7.61
N PRO A 331 12.93 -10.88 -8.33
CA PRO A 331 12.93 -11.15 -9.77
C PRO A 331 13.78 -10.15 -10.58
N SER A 332 13.73 -8.87 -10.25
CA SER A 332 14.59 -7.85 -10.88
C SER A 332 16.05 -8.07 -10.53
N ALA A 333 16.34 -8.43 -9.28
CA ALA A 333 17.69 -8.70 -8.84
C ALA A 333 18.27 -9.94 -9.55
N LEU A 334 17.46 -10.97 -9.79
CA LEU A 334 17.85 -12.15 -10.55
C LEU A 334 18.21 -11.78 -12.01
N ILE A 335 17.36 -10.99 -12.68
CA ILE A 335 17.64 -10.50 -14.04
C ILE A 335 18.92 -9.65 -14.05
N MET A 336 19.11 -8.74 -13.09
CA MET A 336 20.33 -7.93 -12.97
C MET A 336 21.60 -8.75 -12.77
N ALA A 337 21.55 -9.79 -11.95
CA ALA A 337 22.66 -10.72 -11.79
C ALA A 337 23.02 -11.38 -13.13
N CYS A 338 22.03 -11.75 -13.94
CA CYS A 338 22.23 -12.37 -15.24
C CYS A 338 22.78 -11.35 -16.27
N LEU A 339 22.23 -10.14 -16.35
CA LEU A 339 22.71 -9.08 -17.26
C LEU A 339 24.17 -8.69 -16.98
N LEU A 340 24.53 -8.53 -15.70
CA LEU A 340 25.91 -8.25 -15.31
C LEU A 340 26.84 -9.42 -15.61
N ARG A 341 26.32 -10.65 -15.59
CA ARG A 341 27.11 -11.83 -15.93
C ARG A 341 27.43 -11.89 -17.42
N GLU A 342 26.46 -11.57 -18.28
CA GLU A 342 26.64 -11.45 -19.73
C GLU A 342 27.70 -10.39 -20.10
N GLU A 343 27.77 -9.30 -19.35
CA GLU A 343 28.77 -8.23 -19.53
C GLU A 343 30.18 -8.56 -19.00
N GLY A 344 30.36 -9.73 -18.37
CA GLY A 344 31.62 -10.08 -17.69
C GLY A 344 31.80 -9.41 -16.32
N ASN A 345 30.81 -8.67 -15.83
CA ASN A 345 30.76 -8.03 -14.52
C ASN A 345 30.23 -8.97 -13.41
N ALA A 346 30.57 -10.27 -13.47
CA ALA A 346 30.03 -11.32 -12.60
C ALA A 346 30.12 -10.98 -11.10
N HIS A 347 31.24 -10.43 -10.64
CA HIS A 347 31.41 -10.07 -9.23
C HIS A 347 30.40 -9.02 -8.76
N LYS A 348 30.02 -8.05 -9.61
CA LYS A 348 28.98 -7.08 -9.26
C LYS A 348 27.62 -7.74 -9.15
N GLY A 349 27.34 -8.73 -9.99
CA GLY A 349 26.05 -9.44 -9.98
C GLY A 349 25.82 -10.33 -8.76
N LEU A 350 26.87 -10.74 -8.02
CA LEU A 350 26.72 -11.48 -6.76
C LEU A 350 25.89 -10.75 -5.71
N ARG A 351 25.92 -9.41 -5.69
CA ARG A 351 25.12 -8.62 -4.75
C ARG A 351 23.62 -8.78 -5.03
N TYR A 352 23.25 -8.79 -6.31
CA TYR A 352 21.86 -8.94 -6.75
C TYR A 352 21.40 -10.38 -6.61
N LEU A 353 22.28 -11.35 -6.89
CA LEU A 353 21.95 -12.76 -6.67
C LEU A 353 21.60 -13.03 -5.20
N LYS A 354 22.30 -12.40 -4.26
CA LYS A 354 21.96 -12.48 -2.83
C LYS A 354 20.58 -11.91 -2.53
N ILE A 355 20.23 -10.75 -3.09
CA ILE A 355 18.88 -10.16 -2.94
C ILE A 355 17.82 -11.13 -3.46
N ALA A 356 18.06 -11.77 -4.61
CA ALA A 356 17.14 -12.77 -5.17
C ALA A 356 17.05 -14.05 -4.30
N GLU A 357 18.15 -14.48 -3.66
CA GLU A 357 18.16 -15.64 -2.74
C GLU A 357 17.30 -15.43 -1.49
N ASP A 358 17.13 -14.18 -1.07
CA ASP A 358 16.37 -13.77 0.13
C ASP A 358 14.88 -13.51 -0.18
N ASP A 359 14.48 -13.48 -1.46
CA ASP A 359 13.11 -13.22 -1.92
C ASP A 359 12.35 -14.51 -2.28
N GLU A 360 11.10 -14.64 -1.81
CA GLU A 360 10.30 -15.86 -1.98
C GLU A 360 10.08 -16.26 -3.44
N LYS A 361 9.89 -15.27 -4.33
CA LYS A 361 9.54 -15.52 -5.74
C LYS A 361 10.74 -16.00 -6.56
N SER A 362 11.95 -15.60 -6.19
CA SER A 362 13.17 -15.83 -6.98
C SER A 362 14.21 -16.73 -6.29
N ALA A 363 14.06 -17.01 -4.99
CA ALA A 363 15.05 -17.74 -4.19
C ALA A 363 15.42 -19.11 -4.75
N SER A 364 14.45 -19.89 -5.26
CA SER A 364 14.73 -21.22 -5.82
C SER A 364 15.70 -21.13 -6.98
N LYS A 365 15.35 -20.34 -8.00
CA LYS A 365 16.16 -20.17 -9.22
C LYS A 365 17.49 -19.49 -8.93
N ALA A 366 17.51 -18.53 -8.00
CA ALA A 366 18.74 -17.86 -7.58
C ALA A 366 19.75 -18.84 -6.96
N LYS A 367 19.28 -19.75 -6.09
CA LYS A 367 20.12 -20.81 -5.48
C LYS A 367 20.62 -21.81 -6.52
N ASP A 368 19.80 -22.19 -7.49
CA ASP A 368 20.22 -23.08 -8.58
C ASP A 368 21.36 -22.45 -9.39
N ILE A 369 21.24 -21.16 -9.71
CA ILE A 369 22.25 -20.40 -10.45
C ILE A 369 23.53 -20.20 -9.63
N ARG A 370 23.43 -20.03 -8.31
CA ARG A 370 24.55 -19.72 -7.41
C ARG A 370 25.74 -20.66 -7.58
N HIS A 371 25.48 -21.94 -7.72
CA HIS A 371 26.51 -22.97 -7.81
C HIS A 371 27.36 -22.89 -9.08
N ILE A 372 26.78 -22.33 -10.15
CA ILE A 372 27.43 -22.25 -11.47
C ILE A 372 27.80 -20.81 -11.86
N TYR A 373 27.32 -19.82 -11.13
CA TYR A 373 27.36 -18.40 -11.53
C TYR A 373 28.76 -17.86 -11.86
N LEU A 374 29.77 -18.17 -11.03
CA LEU A 374 31.17 -17.77 -11.29
C LEU A 374 31.93 -18.73 -12.21
N GLY A 375 31.32 -19.86 -12.57
CA GLY A 375 31.92 -20.86 -13.43
C GLY A 375 32.10 -20.35 -14.86
N LYS A 376 33.17 -20.77 -15.53
CA LYS A 376 33.42 -20.47 -16.96
C LYS A 376 32.37 -21.09 -17.88
N SER A 377 31.66 -22.12 -17.41
CA SER A 377 30.58 -22.81 -18.11
C SER A 377 29.20 -22.15 -17.91
N PHE A 378 29.13 -20.99 -17.25
CA PHE A 378 27.87 -20.28 -17.09
C PHE A 378 27.44 -19.71 -18.44
N GLU A 379 26.49 -20.38 -19.08
CA GLU A 379 25.76 -19.92 -20.25
C GLU A 379 24.28 -19.85 -19.88
N LEU A 380 23.75 -18.64 -19.80
CA LEU A 380 22.33 -18.42 -19.53
C LEU A 380 21.81 -17.45 -20.58
N ASN A 381 20.88 -17.93 -21.41
CA ASN A 381 20.16 -17.06 -22.33
C ASN A 381 18.90 -16.57 -21.64
N ILE A 382 18.94 -15.35 -21.12
CA ILE A 382 17.83 -14.74 -20.38
C ILE A 382 16.52 -14.82 -21.17
N GLU A 383 16.55 -14.61 -22.49
CA GLU A 383 15.37 -14.65 -23.36
C GLU A 383 14.69 -16.04 -23.41
N ARG A 384 15.47 -17.11 -23.22
CA ARG A 384 14.95 -18.50 -23.29
C ARG A 384 14.53 -19.05 -21.93
N GLU A 385 14.95 -18.42 -20.84
CA GLU A 385 14.72 -18.85 -19.48
C GLU A 385 13.46 -18.18 -18.90
N ARG A 386 12.30 -18.79 -19.16
CA ARG A 386 10.99 -18.28 -18.72
C ARG A 386 10.85 -18.13 -17.20
N GLU A 387 11.66 -18.86 -16.43
CA GLU A 387 11.72 -18.75 -14.97
C GLU A 387 12.44 -17.47 -14.49
N ILE A 388 13.17 -16.79 -15.38
CA ILE A 388 13.94 -15.58 -15.09
C ILE A 388 13.31 -14.38 -15.82
N PHE A 389 12.94 -14.57 -17.08
CA PHE A 389 12.37 -13.52 -17.91
C PHE A 389 11.11 -13.99 -18.60
N MET A 390 9.98 -13.42 -18.19
CA MET A 390 8.68 -13.67 -18.78
C MET A 390 8.32 -12.52 -19.72
N LYS A 391 8.08 -12.82 -21.00
CA LYS A 391 7.54 -11.86 -21.96
C LYS A 391 6.14 -11.44 -21.54
N GLN A 392 5.93 -10.16 -21.27
CA GLN A 392 4.65 -9.61 -20.85
C GLN A 392 3.66 -9.50 -22.00
N PHE A 393 4.19 -9.30 -23.22
CA PHE A 393 3.38 -8.98 -24.39
C PHE A 393 3.62 -9.96 -25.54
N ALA A 394 3.81 -11.25 -25.20
CA ALA A 394 4.06 -12.31 -26.17
C ALA A 394 2.96 -12.45 -27.25
N GLN A 395 1.75 -11.96 -26.99
CA GLN A 395 0.66 -11.89 -27.97
C GLN A 395 0.91 -10.92 -29.13
N PHE A 396 1.92 -10.04 -29.03
CA PHE A 396 2.32 -9.10 -30.08
C PHE A 396 3.69 -9.43 -30.70
N ASP A 397 4.20 -10.65 -30.48
CA ASP A 397 5.43 -11.17 -31.12
C ASP A 397 5.21 -11.55 -32.60
#